data_AF-A0A8E6B4X9-F1
#
_entry.id   AF-A0A8E6B4X9-F1
#
_cell.length_a   1.000
_cell.length_b   1.000
_cell.length_c   1.000
_cell.angle_alpha   90.00
_cell.angle_beta   90.00
_cell.angle_gamma   90.00
#
_symmetry.space_group_name_H-M   'P 1'
#
loop_
_entity.id
_entity.type
_entity.pdbx_description
1 polymer ?
#
loop_
_entity_poly.entity_id
_entity_poly.type
_entity_poly.pdbx_seq_one_letter_code
_entity_poly.pdbx_strand_id
1 'polypeptide(L)'
;MIWSHLRNAVALLLLITCRTPSSISQESSTLDKAATLTEIRDAIDWSKLPLPAGAKPGRIGLSMYSLEVSGNFQELAAFFQKNLPSAGWKEDQTPIPGIDQKSFLFLNFDKGGIRLSISGYRLDPARPVSITISNLGNVDLRKLAKPSDAKFLNNGRSVALYTTASSPEQAADFCRKALEKNGWKEAPADSAIFFAKQGRILLRFLQNAMEISVISAKNASGLTEVTISSGVRKTFDASEVRKVLTPKEVAVAANEKEYLALLDLRKLPLIKDAKKRDRQIEPIASSTTVQCQAHGTLEEAIHFYRKQMVENDWREVQTDTAIPNQISMLFEKQGYRVAVGLSQKMKEDVQIGIVNQGNVDLRQLPYPSGTEIPPERADTFNSKTTLSEPDTVQFFKTELKKLGWQELEARGRANYQFFQKASLLRLEIQKNSEGATAIEISTGLIAVK
;
A
#
# COMPACT_ATOMS: atom_id res chain seq x y z
N MET A 1 6.26 21.75 26.11
CA MET A 1 6.87 20.69 26.95
C MET A 1 6.41 19.28 26.52
N ILE A 2 6.22 19.03 25.21
CA ILE A 2 5.75 17.74 24.63
C ILE A 2 6.74 17.21 23.57
N TRP A 3 7.83 17.94 23.30
CA TRP A 3 8.82 17.61 22.25
C TRP A 3 10.07 16.86 22.76
N SER A 4 10.16 16.52 24.05
CA SER A 4 11.32 15.81 24.63
C SER A 4 11.19 14.28 24.67
N HIS A 5 9.99 13.71 24.50
CA HIS A 5 9.78 12.26 24.66
C HIS A 5 9.98 11.41 23.40
N LEU A 6 10.27 12.01 22.24
CA LEU A 6 10.63 11.27 21.02
C LEU A 6 12.15 11.16 20.76
N ARG A 7 13.00 11.74 21.61
CA ARG A 7 14.47 11.67 21.46
C ARG A 7 15.14 10.54 22.26
N ASN A 8 14.41 9.84 23.14
CA ASN A 8 14.99 8.89 24.09
C ASN A 8 14.89 7.41 23.71
N ALA A 9 14.71 7.07 22.42
CA ALA A 9 14.82 5.69 21.95
C ALA A 9 16.18 5.35 21.28
N VAL A 10 17.15 6.27 21.22
CA VAL A 10 18.42 6.06 20.48
C VAL A 10 19.68 6.49 21.27
N ALA A 11 19.65 6.50 22.61
CA ALA A 11 20.89 6.72 23.36
C ALA A 11 20.91 5.96 24.69
N LEU A 12 21.57 4.81 24.73
CA LEU A 12 22.15 4.29 25.97
C LEU A 12 23.51 3.62 25.71
N LEU A 13 24.43 3.93 26.61
CA LEU A 13 25.89 3.96 26.48
C LEU A 13 26.58 2.63 26.85
N LEU A 14 27.64 2.35 26.08
CA LEU A 14 28.85 1.54 26.27
C LEU A 14 29.20 0.92 27.63
N LEU A 15 29.57 -0.38 27.59
CA LEU A 15 30.81 -0.94 28.17
C LEU A 15 31.05 -2.35 27.60
N ILE A 16 31.88 -2.49 26.56
CA ILE A 16 32.37 -3.81 26.09
C ILE A 16 33.88 -3.71 25.84
N THR A 17 34.60 -4.63 26.49
CA THR A 17 36.05 -4.85 26.44
C THR A 17 36.59 -5.07 25.02
N CYS A 18 37.69 -4.40 24.69
CA CYS A 18 38.43 -4.59 23.44
C CYS A 18 38.91 -6.04 23.28
N ARG A 19 38.29 -6.80 22.37
CA ARG A 19 38.92 -7.96 21.70
C ARG A 19 39.41 -7.50 20.34
N THR A 20 40.69 -7.72 20.07
CA THR A 20 41.32 -7.53 18.75
C THR A 20 40.65 -8.47 17.73
N PRO A 21 40.09 -7.95 16.62
CA PRO A 21 39.49 -8.81 15.60
C PRO A 21 40.61 -9.43 14.75
N SER A 22 40.64 -10.76 14.73
CA SER A 22 41.34 -11.52 13.70
C SER A 22 40.83 -11.08 12.32
N SER A 23 41.76 -10.85 11.40
CA SER A 23 41.50 -10.48 10.01
C SER A 23 40.64 -11.54 9.32
N ILE A 24 39.32 -11.32 9.28
CA ILE A 24 38.39 -12.10 8.46
C ILE A 24 38.61 -11.64 7.01
N SER A 25 39.15 -12.53 6.18
CA SER A 25 39.16 -12.36 4.74
C SER A 25 37.72 -12.21 4.24
N GLN A 26 37.37 -11.03 3.74
CA GLN A 26 36.08 -10.76 3.11
C GLN A 26 36.01 -11.53 1.79
N GLU A 27 35.44 -12.73 1.80
CA GLU A 27 34.97 -13.35 0.56
C GLU A 27 33.94 -12.43 -0.10
N SER A 28 34.15 -12.14 -1.37
CA SER A 28 33.28 -11.32 -2.22
C SER A 28 31.95 -12.04 -2.45
N SER A 29 31.00 -11.94 -1.53
CA SER A 29 29.61 -12.32 -1.80
C SER A 29 28.96 -11.27 -2.68
N THR A 30 28.49 -11.65 -3.87
CA THR A 30 27.68 -10.78 -4.73
C THR A 30 26.31 -10.53 -4.11
N LEU A 31 25.77 -9.32 -4.27
CA LEU A 31 24.40 -9.03 -3.81
C LEU A 31 23.40 -9.82 -4.65
N ASP A 32 22.33 -10.31 -4.02
CA ASP A 32 21.26 -11.00 -4.74
C ASP A 32 20.61 -10.07 -5.77
N LYS A 33 20.22 -10.60 -6.92
CA LYS A 33 19.45 -9.85 -7.91
C LYS A 33 18.11 -9.42 -7.28
N ALA A 34 17.80 -8.13 -7.34
CA ALA A 34 16.56 -7.60 -6.79
C ALA A 34 15.32 -8.25 -7.41
N ALA A 35 14.28 -8.49 -6.60
CA ALA A 35 13.01 -9.04 -7.03
C ALA A 35 12.32 -8.14 -8.06
N THR A 36 11.68 -8.76 -9.04
CA THR A 36 10.78 -8.16 -10.01
C THR A 36 9.42 -7.84 -9.38
N LEU A 37 8.64 -6.99 -10.04
CA LEU A 37 7.31 -6.62 -9.55
C LEU A 37 6.37 -7.84 -9.50
N THR A 38 6.49 -8.77 -10.46
CA THR A 38 5.76 -10.05 -10.43
C THR A 38 6.11 -10.87 -9.20
N GLU A 39 7.41 -11.07 -8.93
CA GLU A 39 7.85 -11.82 -7.74
C GLU A 39 7.38 -11.17 -6.42
N ILE A 40 7.40 -9.83 -6.33
CA ILE A 40 6.87 -9.10 -5.15
C ILE A 40 5.37 -9.35 -4.95
N ARG A 41 4.58 -9.32 -6.03
CA ARG A 41 3.13 -9.51 -5.98
C ARG A 41 2.76 -10.96 -5.68
N ASP A 42 3.46 -11.91 -6.30
CA ASP A 42 3.19 -13.34 -6.11
C ASP A 42 3.60 -13.81 -4.70
N ALA A 43 4.56 -13.13 -4.07
CA ALA A 43 5.04 -13.49 -2.74
C ALA A 43 4.04 -13.18 -1.62
N ILE A 44 3.18 -12.16 -1.79
CA ILE A 44 2.24 -11.76 -0.74
C ILE A 44 0.87 -11.37 -1.29
N ASP A 45 -0.14 -12.13 -0.84
CA ASP A 45 -1.54 -11.80 -0.98
C ASP A 45 -2.03 -11.28 0.38
N TRP A 46 -2.18 -9.96 0.50
CA TRP A 46 -2.57 -9.30 1.75
C TRP A 46 -3.94 -9.78 2.26
N SER A 47 -4.83 -10.22 1.37
CA SER A 47 -6.16 -10.72 1.72
C SER A 47 -6.13 -12.09 2.40
N LYS A 48 -5.05 -12.84 2.19
CA LYS A 48 -4.83 -14.18 2.77
C LYS A 48 -3.92 -14.17 3.99
N LEU A 49 -3.40 -13.01 4.37
CA LEU A 49 -2.53 -12.90 5.54
C LEU A 49 -3.37 -13.13 6.82
N PRO A 50 -2.95 -14.02 7.74
CA PRO A 50 -3.67 -14.19 8.99
C PRO A 50 -3.57 -12.90 9.82
N LEU A 51 -4.72 -12.37 10.24
CA LEU A 51 -4.82 -11.17 11.07
C LEU A 51 -5.38 -11.51 12.45
N PRO A 52 -4.93 -10.85 13.53
CA PRO A 52 -5.50 -11.10 14.85
C PRO A 52 -6.99 -10.72 14.91
N ALA A 53 -7.74 -11.40 15.77
CA ALA A 53 -9.17 -11.14 15.92
C ALA A 53 -9.45 -9.68 16.30
N GLY A 54 -10.44 -9.06 15.65
CA GLY A 54 -10.78 -7.65 15.89
C GLY A 54 -9.79 -6.64 15.27
N ALA A 55 -8.82 -7.08 14.46
CA ALA A 55 -7.97 -6.19 13.69
C ALA A 55 -8.82 -5.32 12.75
N LYS A 56 -8.59 -4.01 12.80
CA LYS A 56 -9.19 -3.01 11.92
C LYS A 56 -8.19 -2.70 10.81
N PRO A 57 -8.45 -3.10 9.55
CA PRO A 57 -7.57 -2.80 8.44
C PRO A 57 -7.41 -1.28 8.25
N GLY A 58 -6.19 -0.86 7.99
CA GLY A 58 -5.83 0.49 7.59
C GLY A 58 -5.34 0.53 6.15
N ARG A 59 -4.24 1.24 5.91
CA ARG A 59 -3.66 1.39 4.57
C ARG A 59 -3.09 0.07 4.07
N ILE A 60 -3.54 -0.36 2.91
CA ILE A 60 -2.93 -1.46 2.13
C ILE A 60 -2.19 -0.84 0.94
N GLY A 61 -1.01 -1.35 0.64
CA GLY A 61 -0.21 -1.01 -0.53
C GLY A 61 0.70 -2.16 -0.90
N LEU A 62 1.44 -2.03 -2.01
CA LEU A 62 2.32 -3.10 -2.48
C LEU A 62 3.37 -3.50 -1.43
N SER A 63 3.93 -2.52 -0.72
CA SER A 63 5.02 -2.73 0.24
C SER A 63 4.60 -2.74 1.70
N MET A 64 3.34 -2.41 2.01
CA MET A 64 2.89 -2.37 3.40
C MET A 64 1.40 -2.65 3.57
N TYR A 65 1.05 -3.20 4.73
CA TYR A 65 -0.30 -3.27 5.26
C TYR A 65 -0.30 -2.77 6.70
N SER A 66 -1.01 -1.67 6.97
CA SER A 66 -1.22 -1.17 8.32
C SER A 66 -2.57 -1.64 8.88
N LEU A 67 -2.63 -1.88 10.18
CA LEU A 67 -3.87 -2.21 10.89
C LEU A 67 -3.80 -1.74 12.35
N GLU A 68 -4.97 -1.57 12.97
CA GLU A 68 -5.09 -1.33 14.41
C GLU A 68 -5.71 -2.54 15.09
N VAL A 69 -5.18 -2.92 16.26
CA VAL A 69 -5.70 -4.08 16.99
C VAL A 69 -5.54 -3.91 18.48
N SER A 70 -6.51 -4.42 19.24
CA SER A 70 -6.43 -4.45 20.71
C SER A 70 -5.54 -5.60 21.17
N GLY A 71 -4.94 -5.47 22.36
CA GLY A 71 -4.08 -6.49 22.96
C GLY A 71 -2.72 -5.94 23.39
N ASN A 72 -1.85 -6.82 23.85
CA ASN A 72 -0.45 -6.50 24.13
C ASN A 72 0.50 -7.06 23.06
N PHE A 73 1.74 -6.57 23.04
CA PHE A 73 2.71 -6.93 22.02
C PHE A 73 3.07 -8.42 22.04
N GLN A 74 3.05 -9.07 23.20
CA GLN A 74 3.39 -10.49 23.35
C GLN A 74 2.30 -11.40 22.76
N GLU A 75 1.03 -11.10 23.02
CA GLU A 75 -0.10 -11.81 22.41
C GLU A 75 -0.09 -11.67 20.89
N LEU A 76 0.17 -10.47 20.40
CA LEU A 76 0.27 -10.20 18.97
C LEU A 76 1.47 -10.92 18.34
N ALA A 77 2.61 -10.95 19.02
CA ALA A 77 3.79 -11.69 18.56
C ALA A 77 3.48 -13.19 18.46
N ALA A 78 2.93 -13.78 19.52
CA ALA A 78 2.55 -15.18 19.56
C ALA A 78 1.52 -15.53 18.47
N PHE A 79 0.57 -14.63 18.20
CA PHE A 79 -0.37 -14.80 17.10
C PHE A 79 0.35 -14.93 15.75
N PHE A 80 1.24 -14.00 15.39
CA PHE A 80 1.92 -14.06 14.10
C PHE A 80 2.88 -15.25 13.98
N GLN A 81 3.63 -15.54 15.05
CA GLN A 81 4.52 -16.71 15.13
C GLN A 81 3.78 -18.03 14.94
N LYS A 82 2.55 -18.14 15.47
CA LYS A 82 1.71 -19.33 15.31
C LYS A 82 1.13 -19.45 13.89
N ASN A 83 0.61 -18.35 13.33
CA ASN A 83 -0.22 -18.43 12.13
C ASN A 83 0.56 -18.27 10.82
N LEU A 84 1.61 -17.44 10.77
CA LEU A 84 2.34 -17.21 9.51
C LEU A 84 3.07 -18.45 8.97
N PRO A 85 3.60 -19.37 9.80
CA PRO A 85 4.15 -20.64 9.30
C PRO A 85 3.16 -21.48 8.50
N SER A 86 1.87 -21.51 8.86
CA SER A 86 0.85 -22.21 8.06
C SER A 86 0.63 -21.60 6.67
N ALA A 87 0.99 -20.33 6.48
CA ALA A 87 1.00 -19.65 5.18
C ALA A 87 2.35 -19.76 4.44
N GLY A 88 3.28 -20.58 4.95
CA GLY A 88 4.58 -20.85 4.35
C GLY A 88 5.69 -19.85 4.70
N TRP A 89 5.48 -19.01 5.72
CA TRP A 89 6.47 -18.05 6.19
C TRP A 89 7.36 -18.64 7.29
N LYS A 90 8.67 -18.48 7.17
CA LYS A 90 9.64 -18.92 8.18
C LYS A 90 10.12 -17.74 9.01
N GLU A 91 9.98 -17.82 10.33
CA GLU A 91 10.46 -16.77 11.23
C GLU A 91 12.00 -16.65 11.21
N ASP A 92 12.50 -15.42 11.16
CA ASP A 92 13.90 -15.07 11.44
C ASP A 92 14.01 -14.74 12.93
N GLN A 93 14.50 -15.73 13.70
CA GLN A 93 14.64 -15.64 15.16
C GLN A 93 15.90 -14.89 15.60
N THR A 94 16.61 -14.24 14.67
CA THR A 94 17.80 -13.46 15.02
C THR A 94 17.41 -12.32 15.98
N PRO A 95 17.93 -12.32 17.23
CA PRO A 95 17.61 -11.27 18.18
C PRO A 95 18.07 -9.91 17.65
N ILE A 96 17.27 -8.88 17.88
CA ILE A 96 17.63 -7.51 17.51
C ILE A 96 18.08 -6.80 18.78
N PRO A 97 19.36 -6.39 18.86
CA PRO A 97 19.88 -5.69 20.03
C PRO A 97 19.03 -4.46 20.37
N GLY A 98 18.67 -4.33 21.65
CA GLY A 98 17.94 -3.16 22.16
C GLY A 98 16.42 -3.16 21.94
N ILE A 99 15.84 -4.20 21.31
CA ILE A 99 14.39 -4.33 21.18
C ILE A 99 13.85 -5.27 22.26
N ASP A 100 13.03 -4.74 23.16
CA ASP A 100 12.23 -5.52 24.12
C ASP A 100 10.80 -5.71 23.58
N GLN A 101 10.42 -6.97 23.36
CA GLN A 101 9.09 -7.33 22.88
C GLN A 101 7.96 -6.93 23.84
N LYS A 102 8.26 -6.61 25.11
CA LYS A 102 7.25 -6.06 26.04
C LYS A 102 6.84 -4.63 25.72
N SER A 103 7.70 -3.89 25.03
CA SER A 103 7.53 -2.47 24.77
C SER A 103 7.34 -2.17 23.28
N PHE A 104 7.67 -3.12 22.40
CA PHE A 104 7.60 -2.95 20.96
C PHE A 104 7.42 -4.30 20.26
N LEU A 105 6.46 -4.40 19.34
CA LEU A 105 6.34 -5.60 18.51
C LEU A 105 7.31 -5.49 17.33
N PHE A 106 8.20 -6.47 17.19
CA PHE A 106 9.03 -6.60 15.99
C PHE A 106 9.30 -8.07 15.68
N LEU A 107 8.89 -8.51 14.49
CA LEU A 107 9.11 -9.86 13.98
C LEU A 107 9.52 -9.81 12.51
N ASN A 108 10.36 -10.74 12.08
CA ASN A 108 10.72 -10.92 10.69
C ASN A 108 10.39 -12.34 10.23
N PHE A 109 9.89 -12.45 9.01
CA PHE A 109 9.62 -13.73 8.37
C PHE A 109 10.15 -13.73 6.95
N ASP A 110 10.57 -14.90 6.46
CA ASP A 110 11.06 -15.09 5.11
C ASP A 110 10.23 -16.17 4.37
N LYS A 111 9.93 -15.95 3.09
CA LYS A 111 9.27 -16.91 2.19
C LYS A 111 9.78 -16.73 0.77
N GLY A 112 10.32 -17.80 0.16
CA GLY A 112 10.82 -17.74 -1.22
C GLY A 112 11.88 -16.64 -1.45
N GLY A 113 12.71 -16.37 -0.44
CA GLY A 113 13.68 -15.28 -0.48
C GLY A 113 13.10 -13.88 -0.22
N ILE A 114 11.78 -13.70 -0.11
CA ILE A 114 11.16 -12.42 0.24
C ILE A 114 11.03 -12.29 1.77
N ARG A 115 11.32 -11.11 2.31
CA ARG A 115 11.22 -10.79 3.73
C ARG A 115 9.96 -9.97 4.04
N LEU A 116 9.20 -10.42 5.03
CA LEU A 116 8.12 -9.70 5.68
C LEU A 116 8.60 -9.22 7.05
N SER A 117 8.34 -7.96 7.40
CA SER A 117 8.63 -7.41 8.72
C SER A 117 7.35 -6.90 9.35
N ILE A 118 7.09 -7.33 10.59
CA ILE A 118 5.94 -6.90 11.38
C ILE A 118 6.48 -6.02 12.48
N SER A 119 6.06 -4.76 12.47
CA SER A 119 6.37 -3.81 13.53
C SER A 119 5.08 -3.33 14.16
N GLY A 120 5.05 -3.17 15.47
CA GLY A 120 3.90 -2.63 16.16
C GLY A 120 4.32 -1.71 17.29
N TYR A 121 3.64 -0.57 17.39
CA TYR A 121 3.88 0.42 18.42
C TYR A 121 2.56 0.98 18.93
N ARG A 122 2.62 1.56 20.13
CA ARG A 122 1.48 2.19 20.77
C ARG A 122 1.98 3.40 21.55
N LEU A 123 1.43 4.57 21.23
CA LEU A 123 1.81 5.83 21.88
C LEU A 123 1.15 6.00 23.26
N ASP A 124 0.01 5.36 23.46
CA ASP A 124 -0.80 5.42 24.69
C ASP A 124 -1.34 4.02 25.00
N PRO A 125 -1.07 3.44 26.19
CA PRO A 125 -1.59 2.12 26.58
C PRO A 125 -3.09 1.92 26.40
N ALA A 126 -3.90 2.99 26.48
CA ALA A 126 -5.35 2.94 26.31
C ALA A 126 -5.80 2.84 24.83
N ARG A 127 -4.90 3.08 23.87
CA ARG A 127 -5.20 2.98 22.44
C ARG A 127 -4.92 1.58 21.89
N PRO A 128 -5.54 1.20 20.76
CA PRO A 128 -5.12 0.04 20.00
C PRO A 128 -3.62 0.10 19.63
N VAL A 129 -3.01 -1.06 19.45
CA VAL A 129 -1.68 -1.18 18.86
C VAL A 129 -1.78 -0.90 17.36
N SER A 130 -0.96 0.02 16.87
CA SER A 130 -0.77 0.24 15.44
C SER A 130 0.28 -0.75 14.94
N ILE A 131 -0.11 -1.63 14.03
CA ILE A 131 0.76 -2.62 13.40
C ILE A 131 0.98 -2.24 11.94
N THR A 132 2.24 -2.27 11.52
CA THR A 132 2.65 -2.18 10.12
C THR A 132 3.34 -3.48 9.73
N ILE A 133 2.81 -4.13 8.71
CA ILE A 133 3.36 -5.32 8.08
C ILE A 133 3.99 -4.88 6.75
N SER A 134 5.31 -4.95 6.64
CA SER A 134 6.09 -4.43 5.50
C SER A 134 6.71 -5.55 4.68
N ASN A 135 6.51 -5.54 3.37
CA ASN A 135 7.29 -6.35 2.44
C ASN A 135 8.61 -5.65 2.15
N LEU A 136 9.72 -6.22 2.66
CA LEU A 136 11.07 -5.69 2.52
C LEU A 136 11.82 -6.30 1.32
N GLY A 137 11.14 -7.17 0.54
CA GLY A 137 11.67 -7.83 -0.65
C GLY A 137 12.82 -8.81 -0.38
N ASN A 138 13.70 -9.03 -1.36
CA ASN A 138 14.69 -10.13 -1.31
C ASN A 138 16.14 -9.71 -1.08
N VAL A 139 16.43 -8.42 -0.96
CA VAL A 139 17.81 -7.92 -0.87
C VAL A 139 18.41 -8.26 0.50
N ASP A 140 19.62 -8.83 0.50
CA ASP A 140 20.40 -9.08 1.71
C ASP A 140 21.60 -8.12 1.81
N LEU A 141 21.42 -7.02 2.53
CA LEU A 141 22.42 -5.97 2.74
C LEU A 141 23.67 -6.43 3.50
N ARG A 142 23.64 -7.61 4.13
CA ARG A 142 24.82 -8.22 4.76
C ARG A 142 25.86 -8.62 3.72
N LYS A 143 25.42 -8.93 2.49
CA LYS A 143 26.28 -9.29 1.35
C LYS A 143 26.89 -8.09 0.64
N LEU A 144 26.34 -6.89 0.85
CA LEU A 144 26.87 -5.68 0.23
C LEU A 144 28.24 -5.34 0.85
N ALA A 145 29.24 -5.05 0.00
CA ALA A 145 30.58 -4.65 0.45
C ALA A 145 30.52 -3.47 1.42
N LYS A 146 31.45 -3.43 2.38
CA LYS A 146 31.57 -2.39 3.40
C LYS A 146 33.03 -1.92 3.50
N PRO A 147 33.28 -0.67 3.92
CA PRO A 147 34.64 -0.22 4.23
C PRO A 147 35.31 -1.16 5.23
N SER A 148 36.62 -1.37 5.09
CA SER A 148 37.38 -2.29 5.96
C SER A 148 37.42 -1.84 7.41
N ASP A 149 37.21 -0.54 7.68
CA ASP A 149 37.15 0.05 9.01
C ASP A 149 35.73 0.13 9.59
N ALA A 150 34.74 -0.42 8.89
CA ALA A 150 33.34 -0.39 9.32
C ALA A 150 33.14 -1.12 10.66
N LYS A 151 32.54 -0.41 11.62
CA LYS A 151 32.10 -0.98 12.91
C LYS A 151 30.58 -1.04 12.92
N PHE A 152 30.02 -2.25 12.88
CA PHE A 152 28.57 -2.43 12.80
C PHE A 152 27.89 -2.13 14.13
N LEU A 153 26.83 -1.32 14.03
CA LEU A 153 25.82 -1.18 15.08
C LEU A 153 24.65 -2.14 14.82
N ASN A 154 24.34 -2.38 13.53
CA ASN A 154 23.37 -3.37 13.08
C ASN A 154 23.80 -3.92 11.71
N ASN A 155 23.68 -5.23 11.48
CA ASN A 155 23.94 -5.85 10.18
C ASN A 155 22.82 -6.83 9.83
N GLY A 156 21.61 -6.31 9.73
CA GLY A 156 20.42 -7.05 9.33
C GLY A 156 20.31 -7.20 7.82
N ARG A 157 19.44 -8.12 7.39
CA ARG A 157 19.19 -8.39 5.97
C ARG A 157 18.68 -7.16 5.21
N SER A 158 17.72 -6.43 5.79
CA SER A 158 17.07 -5.28 5.15
C SER A 158 17.57 -3.93 5.65
N VAL A 159 18.39 -3.91 6.71
CA VAL A 159 19.01 -2.69 7.27
C VAL A 159 20.41 -3.01 7.74
N ALA A 160 21.40 -2.26 7.25
CA ALA A 160 22.76 -2.23 7.76
C ALA A 160 23.09 -0.83 8.30
N LEU A 161 23.64 -0.77 9.52
CA LEU A 161 24.04 0.44 10.21
C LEU A 161 25.45 0.25 10.75
N TYR A 162 26.37 1.14 10.36
CA TYR A 162 27.75 1.07 10.81
C TYR A 162 28.39 2.46 10.90
N THR A 163 29.49 2.55 11.64
CA THR A 163 30.35 3.74 11.66
C THR A 163 31.67 3.49 10.94
N THR A 164 32.24 4.50 10.31
CA THR A 164 33.55 4.50 9.64
C THR A 164 34.28 5.82 9.88
N ALA A 165 35.61 5.82 9.79
CA ALA A 165 36.46 7.01 9.92
C ALA A 165 36.41 7.91 8.66
N SER A 166 36.00 7.37 7.51
CA SER A 166 35.85 8.13 6.26
C SER A 166 34.91 9.33 6.41
N SER A 167 35.00 10.33 5.53
CA SER A 167 34.00 11.41 5.47
C SER A 167 32.63 10.90 5.01
N PRO A 168 31.52 11.62 5.27
CA PRO A 168 30.20 11.27 4.74
C PRO A 168 30.18 11.09 3.21
N GLU A 169 30.92 11.92 2.47
CA GLU A 169 31.04 11.89 1.01
C GLU A 169 31.78 10.64 0.54
N GLN A 170 32.91 10.32 1.19
CA GLN A 170 33.69 9.12 0.87
C GLN A 170 32.89 7.84 1.16
N ALA A 171 32.15 7.81 2.27
CA ALA A 171 31.29 6.68 2.62
C ALA A 171 30.12 6.53 1.63
N ALA A 172 29.50 7.64 1.21
CA ALA A 172 28.46 7.66 0.19
C ALA A 172 28.98 7.18 -1.17
N ASP A 173 30.15 7.65 -1.60
CA ASP A 173 30.80 7.25 -2.85
C ASP A 173 31.20 5.77 -2.86
N PHE A 174 31.70 5.26 -1.73
CA PHE A 174 31.95 3.83 -1.55
C PHE A 174 30.66 3.01 -1.77
N CYS A 175 29.56 3.41 -1.13
CA CYS A 175 28.28 2.72 -1.28
C CYS A 175 27.74 2.78 -2.72
N ARG A 176 27.86 3.94 -3.38
CA ARG A 176 27.49 4.12 -4.79
C ARG A 176 28.22 3.12 -5.68
N LYS A 177 29.55 3.10 -5.61
CA LYS A 177 30.38 2.18 -6.41
C LYS A 177 30.05 0.71 -6.14
N ALA A 178 29.83 0.36 -4.87
CA ALA A 178 29.45 -1.00 -4.48
C ALA A 178 28.09 -1.41 -5.07
N LEU A 179 27.10 -0.51 -5.07
CA LEU A 179 25.77 -0.77 -5.61
C LEU A 179 25.75 -0.79 -7.15
N GLU A 180 26.42 0.16 -7.80
CA GLU A 180 26.58 0.19 -9.27
C GLU A 180 27.26 -1.06 -9.80
N LYS A 181 28.30 -1.57 -9.11
CA LYS A 181 28.95 -2.84 -9.43
C LYS A 181 27.98 -4.03 -9.40
N ASN A 182 26.93 -3.96 -8.59
CA ASN A 182 25.87 -4.98 -8.51
C ASN A 182 24.65 -4.64 -9.40
N GLY A 183 24.80 -3.71 -10.35
CA GLY A 183 23.78 -3.37 -11.34
C GLY A 183 22.62 -2.52 -10.81
N TRP A 184 22.81 -1.85 -9.67
CA TRP A 184 21.84 -0.88 -9.16
C TRP A 184 22.04 0.48 -9.82
N LYS A 185 20.94 1.17 -10.11
CA LYS A 185 20.97 2.49 -10.75
C LYS A 185 20.61 3.58 -9.75
N GLU A 186 21.46 4.58 -9.60
CA GLU A 186 21.13 5.76 -8.79
C GLU A 186 19.93 6.49 -9.40
N ALA A 187 19.05 6.97 -8.53
CA ALA A 187 17.86 7.73 -8.90
C ALA A 187 17.71 8.95 -7.97
N PRO A 188 16.98 9.99 -8.40
CA PRO A 188 16.66 11.10 -7.52
C PRO A 188 15.97 10.61 -6.23
N ALA A 189 16.36 11.20 -5.10
CA ALA A 189 15.73 11.01 -3.80
C ALA A 189 14.97 12.28 -3.41
N ASP A 190 13.65 12.19 -3.30
CA ASP A 190 12.76 13.36 -3.08
C ASP A 190 13.14 14.18 -1.84
N SER A 191 13.72 13.53 -0.82
CA SER A 191 14.14 14.16 0.43
C SER A 191 15.61 14.62 0.46
N ALA A 192 16.37 14.49 -0.64
CA ALA A 192 17.80 14.80 -0.64
C ALA A 192 18.09 16.25 -0.18
N ILE A 193 17.29 17.21 -0.62
CA ILE A 193 17.42 18.63 -0.23
C ILE A 193 17.21 18.81 1.28
N PHE A 194 16.23 18.13 1.86
CA PHE A 194 15.96 18.19 3.30
C PHE A 194 17.13 17.60 4.11
N PHE A 195 17.69 16.47 3.67
CA PHE A 195 18.84 15.83 4.32
C PHE A 195 20.11 16.69 4.18
N ALA A 196 20.34 17.30 3.02
CA ALA A 196 21.47 18.19 2.80
C ALA A 196 21.47 19.39 3.76
N LYS A 197 20.30 19.97 4.05
CA LYS A 197 20.16 21.05 5.06
C LYS A 197 20.56 20.62 6.48
N GLN A 198 20.59 19.32 6.75
CA GLN A 198 21.04 18.73 8.02
C GLN A 198 22.50 18.25 7.99
N GLY A 199 23.24 18.53 6.91
CA GLY A 199 24.60 18.01 6.72
C GLY A 199 24.64 16.50 6.48
N ARG A 200 23.58 15.93 5.91
CA ARG A 200 23.45 14.49 5.61
C ARG A 200 23.40 14.28 4.11
N ILE A 201 23.98 13.18 3.64
CA ILE A 201 23.88 12.75 2.24
C ILE A 201 22.84 11.64 2.19
N LEU A 202 21.87 11.75 1.27
CA LEU A 202 20.87 10.72 0.98
C LEU A 202 21.01 10.29 -0.48
N LEU A 203 21.30 9.02 -0.70
CA LEU A 203 21.30 8.39 -2.02
C LEU A 203 20.14 7.40 -2.12
N ARG A 204 19.60 7.25 -3.33
CA ARG A 204 18.56 6.26 -3.64
C ARG A 204 18.97 5.47 -4.88
N PHE A 205 18.81 4.16 -4.80
CA PHE A 205 19.16 3.24 -5.87
C PHE A 205 17.98 2.32 -6.19
N LEU A 206 17.78 2.04 -7.48
CA LEU A 206 16.70 1.20 -7.99
C LEU A 206 17.26 -0.01 -8.74
N GLN A 207 16.66 -1.16 -8.51
CA GLN A 207 16.84 -2.35 -9.33
C GLN A 207 15.53 -3.16 -9.28
N ASN A 208 14.92 -3.39 -10.45
CA ASN A 208 13.62 -4.06 -10.56
C ASN A 208 12.57 -3.41 -9.61
N ALA A 209 11.87 -4.18 -8.78
CA ALA A 209 10.87 -3.66 -7.84
C ALA A 209 11.44 -3.21 -6.49
N MET A 210 12.76 -3.20 -6.34
CA MET A 210 13.42 -2.88 -5.09
C MET A 210 14.07 -1.51 -5.14
N GLU A 211 14.14 -0.87 -3.97
CA GLU A 211 14.99 0.29 -3.72
C GLU A 211 15.95 0.04 -2.55
N ILE A 212 17.11 0.69 -2.64
CA ILE A 212 18.06 0.84 -1.54
C ILE A 212 18.25 2.32 -1.28
N SER A 213 18.09 2.72 -0.01
CA SER A 213 18.43 4.07 0.45
C SER A 213 19.71 4.02 1.28
N VAL A 214 20.64 4.93 0.99
CA VAL A 214 21.89 5.12 1.75
C VAL A 214 21.85 6.51 2.37
N ILE A 215 22.04 6.59 3.68
CA ILE A 215 22.20 7.84 4.40
C ILE A 215 23.58 7.85 5.06
N SER A 216 24.38 8.90 4.85
CA SER A 216 25.64 9.11 5.55
C SER A 216 25.70 10.48 6.22
N ALA A 217 26.18 10.52 7.45
CA ALA A 217 26.32 11.74 8.24
C ALA A 217 27.35 11.58 9.35
N LYS A 218 27.91 12.69 9.86
CA LYS A 218 28.71 12.67 11.08
C LYS A 218 27.82 12.45 12.30
N ASN A 219 28.21 11.53 13.18
CA ASN A 219 27.59 11.33 14.48
C ASN A 219 28.24 12.21 15.57
N ALA A 220 27.73 12.16 16.80
CA ALA A 220 28.23 12.97 17.91
C ALA A 220 29.71 12.70 18.29
N SER A 221 30.26 11.53 17.90
CA SER A 221 31.66 11.17 18.13
C SER A 221 32.61 11.60 17.00
N GLY A 222 32.10 12.28 15.96
CA GLY A 222 32.88 12.71 14.80
C GLY A 222 33.15 11.60 13.77
N LEU A 223 32.70 10.37 14.02
CA LEU A 223 32.69 9.29 13.03
C LEU A 223 31.54 9.47 12.04
N THR A 224 31.68 8.91 10.85
CA THR A 224 30.59 8.87 9.88
C THR A 224 29.72 7.65 10.17
N GLU A 225 28.45 7.88 10.46
CA GLU A 225 27.43 6.85 10.52
C GLU A 225 26.80 6.67 9.15
N VAL A 226 26.68 5.41 8.71
CA VAL A 226 26.06 5.02 7.45
C VAL A 226 24.89 4.09 7.73
N THR A 227 23.69 4.51 7.31
CA THR A 227 22.49 3.67 7.30
C THR A 227 22.19 3.25 5.87
N ILE A 228 22.10 1.95 5.63
CA ILE A 228 21.64 1.37 4.37
C ILE A 228 20.35 0.61 4.66
N SER A 229 19.29 0.89 3.92
CA SER A 229 18.01 0.19 4.05
C SER A 229 17.49 -0.24 2.69
N SER A 230 16.86 -1.40 2.62
CA SER A 230 16.21 -1.93 1.42
C SER A 230 14.73 -2.11 1.63
N GLY A 231 13.95 -1.92 0.58
CA GLY A 231 12.52 -2.19 0.58
C GLY A 231 11.95 -2.24 -0.82
N VAL A 232 10.68 -2.63 -0.92
CA VAL A 232 9.95 -2.53 -2.18
C VAL A 232 9.70 -1.06 -2.48
N ARG A 233 10.10 -0.61 -3.67
CA ARG A 233 9.93 0.79 -4.09
C ARG A 233 8.44 1.12 -4.25
N LYS A 234 8.09 2.40 -4.12
CA LYS A 234 6.69 2.86 -4.17
C LYS A 234 6.25 3.30 -5.57
N THR A 235 7.21 3.77 -6.37
CA THR A 235 6.98 4.31 -7.72
C THR A 235 7.58 3.38 -8.78
N PHE A 236 6.86 3.22 -9.89
CA PHE A 236 7.24 2.32 -10.97
C PHE A 236 7.05 3.00 -12.32
N ASP A 237 7.84 2.58 -13.32
CA ASP A 237 7.58 3.00 -14.69
C ASP A 237 6.31 2.33 -15.22
N ALA A 238 5.51 3.08 -15.97
CA ALA A 238 4.27 2.57 -16.57
C ALA A 238 4.47 1.29 -17.36
N SER A 239 5.60 1.17 -18.07
CA SER A 239 5.93 -0.02 -18.87
C SER A 239 6.21 -1.24 -17.99
N GLU A 240 6.78 -1.07 -16.80
CA GLU A 240 6.99 -2.15 -15.84
C GLU A 240 5.68 -2.59 -15.21
N VAL A 241 4.84 -1.63 -14.81
CA VAL A 241 3.50 -1.91 -14.30
C VAL A 241 2.69 -2.66 -15.35
N ARG A 242 2.71 -2.20 -16.62
CA ARG A 242 2.03 -2.88 -17.73
C ARG A 242 2.51 -4.34 -17.86
N LYS A 243 3.80 -4.64 -17.77
CA LYS A 243 4.26 -6.04 -17.91
C LYS A 243 3.63 -6.99 -16.89
N VAL A 244 3.21 -6.49 -15.73
CA VAL A 244 2.70 -7.30 -14.62
C VAL A 244 1.19 -7.18 -14.45
N LEU A 245 0.63 -6.00 -14.69
CA LEU A 245 -0.79 -5.69 -14.53
C LEU A 245 -1.57 -5.67 -15.83
N THR A 246 -0.92 -5.73 -17.01
CA THR A 246 -1.66 -5.84 -18.28
C THR A 246 -2.40 -7.17 -18.25
N PRO A 247 -3.74 -7.17 -18.17
CA PRO A 247 -4.49 -8.38 -18.44
C PRO A 247 -4.28 -8.72 -19.91
N LYS A 248 -4.34 -10.01 -20.23
CA LYS A 248 -4.26 -10.44 -21.62
C LYS A 248 -5.33 -9.78 -22.50
N GLU A 249 -6.46 -9.33 -21.91
CA GLU A 249 -7.49 -8.51 -22.55
C GLU A 249 -8.17 -7.59 -21.52
N VAL A 250 -8.24 -6.27 -21.78
CA VAL A 250 -9.10 -5.37 -20.99
C VAL A 250 -10.55 -5.75 -21.31
N ALA A 251 -11.33 -6.12 -20.30
CA ALA A 251 -12.73 -6.47 -20.51
C ALA A 251 -13.45 -5.31 -21.21
N VAL A 252 -14.08 -5.60 -22.35
CA VAL A 252 -14.97 -4.65 -23.00
C VAL A 252 -16.10 -4.35 -22.03
N ALA A 253 -16.39 -3.08 -21.79
CA ALA A 253 -17.51 -2.67 -20.96
C ALA A 253 -18.79 -3.41 -21.37
N ALA A 254 -19.62 -3.77 -20.40
CA ALA A 254 -20.90 -4.40 -20.72
C ALA A 254 -21.88 -3.35 -21.26
N ASN A 255 -22.85 -3.81 -22.06
CA ASN A 255 -24.01 -2.99 -22.43
C ASN A 255 -25.06 -3.02 -21.30
N GLU A 256 -26.05 -2.14 -21.38
CA GLU A 256 -27.07 -2.00 -20.33
C GLU A 256 -27.87 -3.30 -20.11
N LYS A 257 -28.20 -4.02 -21.18
CA LYS A 257 -28.96 -5.27 -21.09
C LYS A 257 -28.18 -6.34 -20.34
N GLU A 258 -26.89 -6.47 -20.61
CA GLU A 258 -25.97 -7.38 -19.90
C GLU A 258 -25.89 -7.01 -18.41
N TYR A 259 -25.79 -5.71 -18.09
CA TYR A 259 -25.81 -5.24 -16.71
C TYR A 259 -27.12 -5.58 -15.99
N LEU A 260 -28.26 -5.22 -16.57
CA LEU A 260 -29.57 -5.43 -15.98
C LEU A 260 -29.93 -6.91 -15.83
N ALA A 261 -29.39 -7.77 -16.70
CA ALA A 261 -29.56 -9.22 -16.61
C ALA A 261 -28.85 -9.81 -15.39
N LEU A 262 -27.69 -9.26 -15.00
CA LEU A 262 -26.90 -9.74 -13.87
C LEU A 262 -27.20 -9.01 -12.57
N LEU A 263 -27.47 -7.71 -12.66
CA LEU A 263 -27.68 -6.86 -11.51
C LEU A 263 -28.66 -5.73 -11.85
N ASP A 264 -29.88 -5.92 -11.39
CA ASP A 264 -30.86 -4.86 -11.28
C ASP A 264 -30.94 -4.43 -9.82
N LEU A 265 -30.32 -3.31 -9.47
CA LEU A 265 -30.30 -2.80 -8.09
C LEU A 265 -31.72 -2.52 -7.54
N ARG A 266 -32.73 -2.39 -8.40
CA ARG A 266 -34.14 -2.24 -7.99
C ARG A 266 -34.71 -3.52 -7.40
N LYS A 267 -34.12 -4.66 -7.74
CA LYS A 267 -34.51 -6.00 -7.25
C LYS A 267 -33.68 -6.43 -6.04
N LEU A 268 -32.65 -5.66 -5.68
CA LEU A 268 -31.80 -6.01 -4.56
C LEU A 268 -32.57 -5.83 -3.25
N PRO A 269 -32.60 -6.83 -2.36
CA PRO A 269 -33.29 -6.73 -1.08
C PRO A 269 -32.76 -5.56 -0.24
N LEU A 270 -33.68 -4.80 0.36
CA LEU A 270 -33.39 -3.71 1.28
C LEU A 270 -33.72 -4.14 2.72
N ILE A 271 -33.03 -3.54 3.69
CA ILE A 271 -33.36 -3.73 5.11
C ILE A 271 -34.83 -3.35 5.34
N LYS A 272 -35.51 -4.09 6.20
CA LYS A 272 -36.90 -3.80 6.59
C LYS A 272 -37.01 -2.35 7.08
N ASP A 273 -38.08 -1.67 6.69
CA ASP A 273 -38.33 -0.26 7.03
C ASP A 273 -37.33 0.75 6.43
N ALA A 274 -36.49 0.34 5.47
CA ALA A 274 -35.64 1.25 4.73
C ALA A 274 -36.49 2.33 4.01
N LYS A 275 -36.29 3.59 4.39
CA LYS A 275 -36.91 4.75 3.77
C LYS A 275 -35.98 5.31 2.72
N LYS A 276 -36.53 5.66 1.56
CA LYS A 276 -35.79 6.44 0.55
C LYS A 276 -35.58 7.85 1.10
N ARG A 277 -34.39 8.42 0.88
CA ARG A 277 -34.00 9.74 1.38
C ARG A 277 -34.77 10.83 0.62
N ASP A 278 -35.76 11.44 1.30
CA ASP A 278 -36.49 12.67 0.98
C ASP A 278 -37.24 12.84 -0.36
N ARG A 279 -38.44 13.45 -0.25
CA ARG A 279 -39.48 13.63 -1.29
C ARG A 279 -39.26 14.81 -2.25
N GLN A 280 -38.04 15.18 -2.65
CA GLN A 280 -37.84 16.26 -3.65
C GLN A 280 -36.79 16.01 -4.75
N ILE A 281 -36.29 14.79 -4.87
CA ILE A 281 -35.65 14.31 -6.10
C ILE A 281 -36.29 12.96 -6.35
N GLU A 282 -36.89 12.73 -7.52
CA GLU A 282 -37.44 11.42 -7.85
C GLU A 282 -36.41 10.32 -7.51
N PRO A 283 -36.85 9.17 -6.97
CA PRO A 283 -35.93 8.14 -6.55
C PRO A 283 -35.08 7.69 -7.74
N ILE A 284 -33.81 8.09 -7.77
CA ILE A 284 -32.81 7.36 -8.53
C ILE A 284 -32.52 6.06 -7.76
N ALA A 285 -33.52 5.17 -7.67
CA ALA A 285 -33.23 3.76 -7.85
C ALA A 285 -33.05 3.60 -9.36
N SER A 286 -31.93 4.11 -9.88
CA SER A 286 -31.51 3.76 -11.22
C SER A 286 -31.07 2.30 -11.17
N SER A 287 -30.88 1.72 -12.35
CA SER A 287 -30.11 0.50 -12.51
C SER A 287 -28.68 0.58 -11.92
N THR A 288 -28.23 1.75 -11.48
CA THR A 288 -26.82 2.05 -11.24
C THR A 288 -26.49 2.47 -9.81
N THR A 289 -27.44 3.02 -9.05
CA THR A 289 -27.23 3.41 -7.66
C THR A 289 -28.53 3.29 -6.84
N VAL A 290 -28.39 2.89 -5.58
CA VAL A 290 -29.44 2.94 -4.55
C VAL A 290 -28.89 3.67 -3.34
N GLN A 291 -29.64 4.65 -2.84
CA GLN A 291 -29.36 5.31 -1.56
C GLN A 291 -30.62 5.27 -0.68
N CYS A 292 -30.48 4.75 0.54
CA CYS A 292 -31.56 4.69 1.50
C CYS A 292 -31.04 4.81 2.94
N GLN A 293 -31.97 4.96 3.87
CA GLN A 293 -31.71 4.95 5.30
C GLN A 293 -32.61 3.90 5.94
N ALA A 294 -32.05 3.08 6.81
CA ALA A 294 -32.79 2.07 7.55
C ALA A 294 -32.53 2.22 9.04
N HIS A 295 -33.54 1.84 9.83
CA HIS A 295 -33.40 1.72 11.27
C HIS A 295 -32.58 0.48 11.62
N GLY A 296 -31.71 0.58 12.62
CA GLY A 296 -30.86 -0.49 13.12
C GLY A 296 -29.41 -0.08 13.30
N THR A 297 -28.57 -1.09 13.51
CA THR A 297 -27.14 -0.95 13.73
C THR A 297 -26.33 -1.27 12.46
N LEU A 298 -25.13 -0.72 12.38
CA LEU A 298 -24.19 -0.98 11.30
C LEU A 298 -23.88 -2.47 11.18
N GLU A 299 -23.78 -3.19 12.30
CA GLU A 299 -23.49 -4.62 12.33
C GLU A 299 -24.65 -5.45 11.73
N GLU A 300 -25.89 -5.12 12.07
CA GLU A 300 -27.08 -5.74 11.46
C GLU A 300 -27.12 -5.49 9.95
N ALA A 301 -26.83 -4.26 9.50
CA ALA A 301 -26.78 -3.92 8.08
C ALA A 301 -25.66 -4.67 7.33
N ILE A 302 -24.48 -4.81 7.94
CA ILE A 302 -23.37 -5.61 7.40
C ILE A 302 -23.80 -7.07 7.24
N HIS A 303 -24.35 -7.66 8.29
CA HIS A 303 -24.79 -9.06 8.28
C HIS A 303 -25.87 -9.28 7.22
N PHE A 304 -26.85 -8.39 7.14
CA PHE A 304 -27.90 -8.42 6.13
C PHE A 304 -27.32 -8.44 4.72
N TYR A 305 -26.50 -7.44 4.34
CA TYR A 305 -26.01 -7.35 2.97
C TYR A 305 -25.04 -8.46 2.61
N ARG A 306 -24.17 -8.91 3.53
CA ARG A 306 -23.32 -10.09 3.26
C ARG A 306 -24.14 -11.33 2.94
N LYS A 307 -25.15 -11.61 3.77
CA LYS A 307 -26.07 -12.74 3.55
C LYS A 307 -26.78 -12.60 2.20
N GLN A 308 -27.40 -11.45 1.93
CA GLN A 308 -28.15 -11.24 0.69
C GLN A 308 -27.28 -11.35 -0.56
N MET A 309 -26.05 -10.82 -0.52
CA MET A 309 -25.14 -10.90 -1.66
C MET A 309 -24.71 -12.36 -1.91
N VAL A 310 -24.33 -13.10 -0.87
CA VAL A 310 -23.94 -14.53 -0.99
C VAL A 310 -25.10 -15.41 -1.47
N GLU A 311 -26.32 -15.19 -0.97
CA GLU A 311 -27.53 -15.90 -1.41
C GLU A 311 -27.86 -15.65 -2.90
N ASN A 312 -27.31 -14.58 -3.50
CA ASN A 312 -27.44 -14.24 -4.91
C ASN A 312 -26.15 -14.52 -5.70
N ASP A 313 -25.29 -15.43 -5.23
CA ASP A 313 -24.01 -15.86 -5.80
C ASP A 313 -22.97 -14.74 -5.99
N TRP A 314 -23.05 -13.68 -5.20
CA TRP A 314 -22.01 -12.66 -5.17
C TRP A 314 -20.93 -13.03 -4.14
N ARG A 315 -19.67 -12.92 -4.55
CA ARG A 315 -18.51 -13.14 -3.67
C ARG A 315 -17.99 -11.81 -3.16
N GLU A 316 -17.85 -11.66 -1.85
CA GLU A 316 -17.14 -10.51 -1.27
C GLU A 316 -15.66 -10.61 -1.66
N VAL A 317 -15.14 -9.58 -2.34
CA VAL A 317 -13.74 -9.52 -2.82
C VAL A 317 -12.94 -8.47 -2.07
N GLN A 318 -13.59 -7.52 -1.41
CA GLN A 318 -12.92 -6.50 -0.62
C GLN A 318 -13.83 -5.96 0.48
N THR A 319 -13.24 -5.62 1.62
CA THR A 319 -13.87 -4.89 2.72
C THR A 319 -12.94 -3.77 3.15
N ASP A 320 -13.47 -2.55 3.27
CA ASP A 320 -12.75 -1.38 3.76
C ASP A 320 -13.46 -0.82 5.00
N THR A 321 -12.76 -0.75 6.12
CA THR A 321 -13.26 -0.23 7.40
C THR A 321 -12.41 0.93 7.92
N ALA A 322 -11.71 1.65 7.02
CA ALA A 322 -10.76 2.69 7.41
C ALA A 322 -11.41 3.87 8.17
N ILE A 323 -12.71 4.06 8.03
CA ILE A 323 -13.45 5.16 8.67
C ILE A 323 -14.31 4.57 9.81
N PRO A 324 -14.16 5.05 11.06
CA PRO A 324 -15.03 4.64 12.16
C PRO A 324 -16.50 4.82 11.81
N ASN A 325 -17.35 3.86 12.18
CA ASN A 325 -18.79 3.87 11.89
C ASN A 325 -19.15 3.85 10.41
N GLN A 326 -18.22 3.44 9.54
CA GLN A 326 -18.46 3.24 8.11
C GLN A 326 -17.74 1.99 7.63
N ILE A 327 -18.33 1.35 6.62
CA ILE A 327 -17.73 0.21 5.93
C ILE A 327 -18.08 0.31 4.44
N SER A 328 -17.15 -0.10 3.59
CA SER A 328 -17.40 -0.33 2.17
C SER A 328 -17.09 -1.80 1.86
N MET A 329 -18.06 -2.52 1.30
CA MET A 329 -17.90 -3.90 0.85
C MET A 329 -17.98 -3.94 -0.67
N LEU A 330 -17.05 -4.63 -1.32
CA LEU A 330 -17.06 -4.87 -2.75
C LEU A 330 -17.39 -6.34 -3.01
N PHE A 331 -18.38 -6.56 -3.85
CA PHE A 331 -18.82 -7.88 -4.25
C PHE A 331 -18.60 -8.07 -5.75
N GLU A 332 -18.29 -9.31 -6.17
CA GLU A 332 -18.07 -9.67 -7.57
C GLU A 332 -18.90 -10.90 -7.98
N LYS A 333 -19.48 -10.85 -9.18
CA LYS A 333 -20.16 -11.98 -9.83
C LYS A 333 -19.85 -11.93 -11.33
N GLN A 334 -19.23 -12.98 -11.86
CA GLN A 334 -18.89 -13.09 -13.30
C GLN A 334 -18.10 -11.89 -13.86
N GLY A 335 -17.24 -11.28 -13.06
CA GLY A 335 -16.46 -10.08 -13.42
C GLY A 335 -17.18 -8.75 -13.23
N TYR A 336 -18.47 -8.76 -12.90
CA TYR A 336 -19.26 -7.57 -12.55
C TYR A 336 -19.11 -7.27 -11.06
N ARG A 337 -19.18 -5.98 -10.69
CA ARG A 337 -18.91 -5.52 -9.32
C ARG A 337 -19.98 -4.62 -8.75
N VAL A 338 -20.20 -4.77 -7.44
CA VAL A 338 -21.13 -3.94 -6.65
C VAL A 338 -20.43 -3.47 -5.40
N ALA A 339 -20.43 -2.16 -5.18
CA ALA A 339 -20.00 -1.57 -3.93
C ALA A 339 -21.22 -1.34 -3.03
N VAL A 340 -21.14 -1.80 -1.79
CA VAL A 340 -22.11 -1.55 -0.71
C VAL A 340 -21.40 -0.72 0.36
N GLY A 341 -21.70 0.56 0.41
CA GLY A 341 -21.26 1.48 1.46
C GLY A 341 -22.31 1.61 2.56
N LEU A 342 -21.93 1.40 3.82
CA LEU A 342 -22.79 1.54 4.99
C LEU A 342 -22.15 2.53 5.97
N SER A 343 -22.93 3.44 6.53
CA SER A 343 -22.45 4.41 7.52
C SER A 343 -23.49 4.64 8.62
N GLN A 344 -23.08 4.50 9.88
CA GLN A 344 -23.93 4.83 11.03
C GLN A 344 -23.99 6.35 11.20
N LYS A 345 -25.19 6.95 11.16
CA LYS A 345 -25.37 8.41 11.34
C LYS A 345 -25.73 8.80 12.77
N MET A 346 -26.59 7.99 13.40
CA MET A 346 -27.02 8.12 14.80
C MET A 346 -27.05 6.72 15.42
N LYS A 347 -27.31 6.57 16.73
CA LYS A 347 -27.28 5.25 17.40
C LYS A 347 -28.11 4.17 16.71
N GLU A 348 -29.17 4.53 16.02
CA GLU A 348 -30.16 3.56 15.51
C GLU A 348 -30.48 3.75 14.02
N ASP A 349 -29.67 4.52 13.28
CA ASP A 349 -29.88 4.73 11.84
C ASP A 349 -28.61 4.49 11.03
N VAL A 350 -28.75 3.65 10.00
CA VAL A 350 -27.70 3.34 9.03
C VAL A 350 -28.07 3.95 7.67
N GLN A 351 -27.14 4.73 7.12
CA GLN A 351 -27.16 5.16 5.73
C GLN A 351 -26.57 4.05 4.86
N ILE A 352 -27.28 3.70 3.80
CA ILE A 352 -26.92 2.65 2.85
C ILE A 352 -26.76 3.27 1.47
N GLY A 353 -25.62 3.02 0.83
CA GLY A 353 -25.35 3.33 -0.56
C GLY A 353 -24.91 2.07 -1.30
N ILE A 354 -25.57 1.73 -2.40
CA ILE A 354 -25.22 0.60 -3.25
C ILE A 354 -24.98 1.12 -4.65
N VAL A 355 -23.81 0.82 -5.21
CA VAL A 355 -23.38 1.35 -6.51
C VAL A 355 -22.96 0.18 -7.39
N ASN A 356 -23.54 0.12 -8.58
CA ASN A 356 -23.09 -0.77 -9.63
C ASN A 356 -21.79 -0.20 -10.23
N GLN A 357 -20.68 -0.91 -10.03
CA GLN A 357 -19.34 -0.50 -10.47
C GLN A 357 -19.02 -1.02 -11.89
N GLY A 358 -19.94 -1.75 -12.51
CA GLY A 358 -19.76 -2.32 -13.83
C GLY A 358 -18.87 -3.56 -13.86
N ASN A 359 -18.36 -3.92 -15.04
CA ASN A 359 -17.43 -5.04 -15.26
C ASN A 359 -15.99 -4.60 -15.55
N VAL A 360 -15.72 -3.30 -15.46
CA VAL A 360 -14.39 -2.74 -15.74
C VAL A 360 -13.54 -2.86 -14.47
N ASP A 361 -12.38 -3.48 -14.61
CA ASP A 361 -11.37 -3.56 -13.55
C ASP A 361 -10.36 -2.44 -13.75
N LEU A 362 -10.36 -1.45 -12.87
CA LEU A 362 -9.48 -0.29 -12.98
C LEU A 362 -7.99 -0.65 -12.88
N ARG A 363 -7.66 -1.84 -12.37
CA ARG A 363 -6.29 -2.38 -12.34
C ARG A 363 -5.73 -2.67 -13.73
N GLN A 364 -6.62 -2.72 -14.72
CA GLN A 364 -6.35 -3.08 -16.10
C GLN A 364 -6.20 -1.87 -17.01
N LEU A 365 -6.52 -0.68 -16.50
CA LEU A 365 -6.40 0.56 -17.26
C LEU A 365 -4.94 0.97 -17.44
N PRO A 366 -4.63 1.72 -18.50
CA PRO A 366 -3.29 2.24 -18.74
C PRO A 366 -2.90 3.25 -17.65
N TYR A 367 -1.65 3.16 -17.18
CA TYR A 367 -1.08 4.08 -16.19
C TYR A 367 -0.05 5.04 -16.79
N PRO A 368 -0.05 6.32 -16.38
CA PRO A 368 1.00 7.25 -16.78
C PRO A 368 2.35 6.84 -16.19
N SER A 369 3.46 7.29 -16.76
CA SER A 369 4.80 7.01 -16.22
C SER A 369 4.97 7.59 -14.82
N GLY A 370 5.83 6.98 -14.00
CA GLY A 370 6.08 7.42 -12.61
C GLY A 370 4.87 7.33 -11.69
N THR A 371 3.85 6.54 -12.06
CA THR A 371 2.66 6.31 -11.24
C THR A 371 3.01 5.42 -10.04
N GLU A 372 2.58 5.79 -8.84
CA GLU A 372 2.62 4.90 -7.68
C GLU A 372 1.67 3.72 -7.92
N ILE A 373 2.11 2.48 -7.66
CA ILE A 373 1.20 1.35 -7.83
C ILE A 373 0.08 1.50 -6.80
N PRO A 374 -1.18 1.63 -7.25
CA PRO A 374 -2.31 1.84 -6.35
C PRO A 374 -2.47 0.59 -5.45
N PRO A 375 -3.18 0.72 -4.32
CA PRO A 375 -3.76 -0.46 -3.69
C PRO A 375 -4.58 -1.27 -4.70
N GLU A 376 -4.67 -2.59 -4.52
CA GLU A 376 -5.30 -3.53 -5.46
C GLU A 376 -6.84 -3.44 -5.51
N ARG A 377 -7.37 -2.22 -5.60
CA ARG A 377 -8.81 -1.96 -5.73
C ARG A 377 -9.21 -2.00 -7.19
N ALA A 378 -10.23 -2.79 -7.50
CA ALA A 378 -10.75 -2.91 -8.85
C ALA A 378 -11.76 -1.81 -9.23
N ASP A 379 -12.34 -1.14 -8.21
CA ASP A 379 -13.45 -0.19 -8.32
C ASP A 379 -13.02 1.28 -8.25
N THR A 380 -11.93 1.56 -7.53
CA THR A 380 -11.34 2.89 -7.40
C THR A 380 -9.84 2.81 -7.57
N PHE A 381 -9.28 3.70 -8.37
CA PHE A 381 -7.84 3.88 -8.52
C PHE A 381 -7.47 5.21 -7.92
N ASN A 382 -6.64 5.19 -6.87
CA ASN A 382 -6.09 6.39 -6.24
C ASN A 382 -4.57 6.30 -6.29
N SER A 383 -3.94 7.21 -7.02
CA SER A 383 -2.48 7.21 -7.20
C SER A 383 -1.93 8.62 -7.39
N LYS A 384 -0.61 8.71 -7.46
CA LYS A 384 0.16 9.92 -7.79
C LYS A 384 1.08 9.59 -8.95
N THR A 385 1.30 10.54 -9.85
CA THR A 385 2.28 10.47 -10.93
C THR A 385 3.24 11.66 -10.88
N THR A 386 4.44 11.46 -11.41
CA THR A 386 5.43 12.51 -11.64
C THR A 386 5.11 13.39 -12.84
N LEU A 387 4.16 12.99 -13.71
CA LEU A 387 3.74 13.82 -14.84
C LEU A 387 3.03 15.09 -14.37
N SER A 388 3.05 16.13 -15.21
CA SER A 388 2.22 17.32 -15.00
C SER A 388 0.73 16.98 -15.12
N GLU A 389 -0.15 17.82 -14.60
CA GLU A 389 -1.60 17.63 -14.75
C GLU A 389 -2.03 17.58 -16.24
N PRO A 390 -1.64 18.53 -17.11
CA PRO A 390 -1.95 18.47 -18.53
C PRO A 390 -1.44 17.21 -19.23
N ASP A 391 -0.21 16.78 -18.94
CA ASP A 391 0.37 15.57 -19.54
C ASP A 391 -0.37 14.30 -19.09
N THR A 392 -0.81 14.27 -17.82
CA THR A 392 -1.59 13.18 -17.25
C THR A 392 -2.96 13.07 -17.92
N VAL A 393 -3.64 14.20 -18.12
CA VAL A 393 -4.91 14.26 -18.85
C VAL A 393 -4.73 13.76 -20.28
N GLN A 394 -3.73 14.26 -20.99
CA GLN A 394 -3.47 13.90 -22.39
C GLN A 394 -3.12 12.42 -22.53
N PHE A 395 -2.38 11.86 -21.57
CA PHE A 395 -2.10 10.44 -21.49
C PHE A 395 -3.40 9.62 -21.45
N PHE A 396 -4.31 9.90 -20.52
CA PHE A 396 -5.56 9.14 -20.39
C PHE A 396 -6.46 9.30 -21.62
N LYS A 397 -6.60 10.50 -22.17
CA LYS A 397 -7.34 10.72 -23.43
C LYS A 397 -6.82 9.84 -24.55
N THR A 398 -5.49 9.76 -24.68
CA THR A 398 -4.84 8.99 -25.74
C THR A 398 -5.02 7.50 -25.54
N GLU A 399 -4.72 6.99 -24.34
CA GLU A 399 -4.71 5.56 -24.08
C GLU A 399 -6.13 4.97 -23.94
N LEU A 400 -7.06 5.68 -23.30
CA LEU A 400 -8.45 5.22 -23.21
C LEU A 400 -9.13 5.19 -24.58
N LYS A 401 -8.82 6.14 -25.48
CA LYS A 401 -9.31 6.11 -26.86
C LYS A 401 -8.85 4.87 -27.62
N LYS A 402 -7.61 4.42 -27.42
CA LYS A 402 -7.09 3.17 -28.02
C LYS A 402 -7.86 1.93 -27.53
N LEU A 403 -8.41 1.99 -26.33
CA LEU A 403 -9.25 0.95 -25.73
C LEU A 403 -10.74 1.10 -26.09
N GLY A 404 -11.10 2.04 -26.97
CA GLY A 404 -12.47 2.25 -27.43
C GLY A 404 -13.36 3.04 -26.47
N TRP A 405 -12.78 3.75 -25.51
CA TRP A 405 -13.50 4.70 -24.68
C TRP A 405 -13.68 6.04 -25.40
N GLN A 406 -14.84 6.66 -25.22
CA GLN A 406 -15.18 7.96 -25.79
C GLN A 406 -15.23 9.01 -24.68
N GLU A 407 -14.64 10.17 -24.91
CA GLU A 407 -14.71 11.29 -23.97
C GLU A 407 -16.12 11.89 -23.96
N LEU A 408 -16.67 12.14 -22.77
CA LEU A 408 -17.86 12.97 -22.60
C LEU A 408 -17.43 14.41 -22.39
N GLU A 409 -18.14 15.35 -23.02
CA GLU A 409 -17.92 16.77 -22.76
C GLU A 409 -18.03 17.08 -21.26
N ALA A 410 -16.97 17.65 -20.70
CA ALA A 410 -16.88 17.94 -19.29
C ALA A 410 -17.99 18.92 -18.87
N ARG A 411 -18.80 18.54 -17.90
CA ARG A 411 -19.75 19.44 -17.24
C ARG A 411 -19.12 19.97 -15.96
N GLY A 412 -18.54 21.16 -16.03
CA GLY A 412 -18.00 21.87 -14.86
C GLY A 412 -16.48 21.75 -14.70
N ARG A 413 -15.99 22.23 -13.55
CA ARG A 413 -14.56 22.35 -13.27
C ARG A 413 -14.05 21.03 -12.65
N ALA A 414 -13.10 20.39 -13.34
CA ALA A 414 -12.21 19.32 -12.84
C ALA A 414 -12.67 17.84 -12.87
N ASN A 415 -13.61 17.43 -13.71
CA ASN A 415 -13.92 16.00 -13.91
C ASN A 415 -13.88 15.61 -15.40
N TYR A 416 -12.91 14.78 -15.78
CA TYR A 416 -12.90 14.13 -17.10
C TYR A 416 -13.78 12.89 -17.03
N GLN A 417 -14.58 12.67 -18.06
CA GLN A 417 -15.48 11.53 -18.10
C GLN A 417 -15.27 10.80 -19.42
N PHE A 418 -15.20 9.47 -19.33
CA PHE A 418 -15.10 8.60 -20.49
C PHE A 418 -16.17 7.54 -20.40
N PHE A 419 -16.68 7.11 -21.55
CA PHE A 419 -17.67 6.05 -21.58
C PHE A 419 -17.38 5.01 -22.65
N GLN A 420 -17.83 3.80 -22.36
CA GLN A 420 -17.82 2.70 -23.29
C GLN A 420 -19.08 1.90 -23.05
N LYS A 421 -19.96 1.82 -24.06
CA LYS A 421 -21.32 1.25 -23.92
C LYS A 421 -22.04 1.88 -22.72
N ALA A 422 -22.41 1.08 -21.70
CA ALA A 422 -23.10 1.58 -20.51
C ALA A 422 -22.16 1.96 -19.36
N SER A 423 -20.87 1.67 -19.45
CA SER A 423 -19.89 2.00 -18.42
C SER A 423 -19.42 3.45 -18.51
N LEU A 424 -19.23 4.07 -17.36
CA LEU A 424 -18.66 5.40 -17.17
C LEU A 424 -17.36 5.28 -16.36
N LEU A 425 -16.31 5.93 -16.83
CA LEU A 425 -15.13 6.24 -16.04
C LEU A 425 -15.15 7.72 -15.68
N ARG A 426 -14.96 8.03 -14.40
CA ARG A 426 -14.72 9.39 -13.93
C ARG A 426 -13.27 9.49 -13.52
N LEU A 427 -12.60 10.52 -14.02
CA LEU A 427 -11.20 10.79 -13.80
C LEU A 427 -11.07 12.20 -13.21
N GLU A 428 -10.60 12.25 -11.98
CA GLU A 428 -10.23 13.47 -11.27
C GLU A 428 -8.70 13.54 -11.24
N ILE A 429 -8.15 14.63 -11.78
CA ILE A 429 -6.70 14.87 -11.81
C ILE A 429 -6.48 16.25 -11.21
N GLN A 430 -5.64 16.30 -10.17
CA GLN A 430 -5.34 17.54 -9.47
C GLN A 430 -3.96 17.51 -8.83
N LYS A 431 -3.39 18.69 -8.57
CA LYS A 431 -2.19 18.80 -7.73
C LYS A 431 -2.54 18.55 -6.26
N ASN A 432 -1.79 17.66 -5.62
CA ASN A 432 -1.88 17.48 -4.17
C ASN A 432 -1.02 18.51 -3.42
N SER A 433 -1.09 18.47 -2.08
CA SER A 433 -0.32 19.37 -1.19
C SER A 433 1.20 19.24 -1.33
N GLU A 434 1.71 18.16 -1.93
CA GLU A 434 3.13 17.89 -2.17
C GLU A 434 3.57 18.34 -3.59
N GLY A 435 2.65 18.90 -4.39
CA GLY A 435 2.92 19.32 -5.77
C GLY A 435 2.94 18.17 -6.80
N ALA A 436 2.77 16.92 -6.36
CA ALA A 436 2.59 15.79 -7.26
C ALA A 436 1.17 15.80 -7.86
N THR A 437 1.03 15.20 -9.04
CA THR A 437 -0.28 15.08 -9.70
C THR A 437 -0.99 13.86 -9.16
N ALA A 438 -2.04 14.06 -8.37
CA ALA A 438 -2.94 13.02 -7.90
C ALA A 438 -3.90 12.63 -9.01
N ILE A 439 -4.20 11.34 -9.08
CA ILE A 439 -5.14 10.72 -10.01
C ILE A 439 -6.13 9.91 -9.20
N GLU A 440 -7.41 10.23 -9.35
CA GLU A 440 -8.51 9.41 -8.88
C GLU A 440 -9.34 8.95 -10.08
N ILE A 441 -9.50 7.64 -10.25
CA ILE A 441 -10.41 7.04 -11.22
C ILE A 441 -11.46 6.25 -10.47
N SER A 442 -12.72 6.45 -10.82
CA SER A 442 -13.82 5.62 -10.37
C SER A 442 -14.63 5.12 -11.55
N THR A 443 -15.23 3.94 -11.41
CA THR A 443 -16.21 3.44 -12.37
C THR A 443 -17.63 3.84 -11.97
N GLY A 444 -18.54 3.71 -12.93
CA GLY A 444 -19.96 3.83 -12.74
C GLY A 444 -20.66 3.42 -14.02
N LEU A 445 -21.94 3.74 -14.11
CA LEU A 445 -22.74 3.53 -15.31
C LEU A 445 -23.36 4.85 -15.77
N ILE A 446 -23.48 5.02 -17.08
CA ILE A 446 -24.27 6.11 -17.65
C ILE A 446 -25.75 5.80 -17.42
N ALA A 447 -26.48 6.78 -16.87
CA ALA A 447 -27.93 6.75 -16.91
C ALA A 447 -28.36 6.96 -18.36
N VAL A 448 -28.75 5.88 -19.05
CA VAL A 448 -29.42 5.98 -20.35
C VAL A 448 -30.81 6.52 -20.06
N LYS A 449 -31.15 7.65 -20.68
CA LYS A 449 -32.47 8.28 -20.53
C LYS A 449 -33.55 7.52 -21.26
#